data_AF-A0A942LK88-F1
#
_entry.id   AF-A0A942LK88-F1
#
_cell.length_a   1.000
_cell.length_b   1.000
_cell.length_c   1.000
_cell.angle_alpha   90.00
_cell.angle_beta   90.00
_cell.angle_gamma   90.00
#
_symmetry.space_group_name_H-M   'P 1'
#
loop_
_entity.id
_entity.type
_entity.pdbx_description
1 polymer ?
#
loop_
_entity_poly.entity_id
_entity_poly.type
_entity_poly.pdbx_seq_one_letter_code
_entity_poly.pdbx_strand_id
1 'polypeptide(L)'
;MKNLVIIFVFITSFSVLRSQDYIIKKHVFGSSAQTASNSNHVFKSTVGQSTAGYAENEEIKLFSGFWEFQAETISLHSINLIAGWNMISTYLAPTDASVEMIFAQIVDDIVIVKNNIGQIYYPEFGINDIGDWSIYEGYQVYTNQSSTLEISGQVISPQDTPIDLGIGWSIVPFLRSGPMNIEQAMETLTDDEALVIAKDNLGQIYFPAFGINDIGNMLPGQGYQVYLIKTGTLTYP
;
A
#
# COMPACT_ATOMS: atom_id res chain seq x y z
N MET A 1 15.85 -72.11 -15.34
CA MET A 1 16.51 -70.95 -14.70
C MET A 1 16.59 -69.82 -15.72
N LYS A 2 15.76 -68.78 -15.57
CA LYS A 2 15.94 -67.48 -16.22
C LYS A 2 15.65 -66.44 -15.16
N ASN A 3 16.68 -65.66 -14.82
CA ASN A 3 16.70 -64.72 -13.71
C ASN A 3 15.85 -63.49 -14.03
N LEU A 4 14.93 -63.15 -13.13
CA LEU A 4 14.14 -61.93 -13.19
C LEU A 4 14.96 -60.80 -12.55
N VAL A 5 15.37 -59.82 -13.35
CA VAL A 5 16.03 -58.60 -12.86
C VAL A 5 14.95 -57.56 -12.58
N ILE A 6 14.78 -57.19 -11.32
CA ILE A 6 13.86 -56.12 -10.90
C ILE A 6 14.66 -54.83 -10.79
N ILE A 7 14.39 -53.88 -11.69
CA ILE A 7 14.97 -52.53 -11.65
C ILE A 7 14.03 -51.64 -10.85
N PHE A 8 14.49 -51.14 -9.70
CA PHE A 8 13.80 -50.09 -8.96
C PHE A 8 14.15 -48.73 -9.58
N VAL A 9 13.15 -48.06 -10.16
CA VAL A 9 13.27 -46.68 -10.62
C VAL A 9 12.73 -45.77 -9.51
N PHE A 10 13.60 -45.04 -8.83
CA PHE A 10 13.21 -43.95 -7.94
C PHE A 10 12.93 -42.71 -8.79
N ILE A 11 11.67 -42.29 -8.87
CA ILE A 11 11.29 -41.02 -9.48
C ILE A 11 11.15 -40.00 -8.35
N THR A 12 12.13 -39.11 -8.22
CA THR A 12 12.00 -37.92 -7.38
C THR A 12 11.21 -36.87 -8.15
N SER A 13 9.97 -36.62 -7.72
CA SER A 13 9.15 -35.53 -8.24
C SER A 13 9.62 -34.18 -7.68
N PHE A 14 10.23 -33.34 -8.52
CA PHE A 14 10.36 -31.90 -8.27
C PHE A 14 9.00 -31.23 -8.56
N SER A 15 8.39 -30.60 -7.57
CA SER A 15 7.26 -29.69 -7.81
C SER A 15 7.79 -28.32 -8.20
N VAL A 16 7.69 -27.98 -9.48
CA VAL A 16 7.82 -26.60 -9.96
C VAL A 16 6.52 -25.87 -9.64
N LEU A 17 6.57 -24.89 -8.74
CA LEU A 17 5.47 -23.94 -8.54
C LEU A 17 5.31 -23.14 -9.84
N ARG A 18 4.22 -23.40 -10.57
CA ARG A 18 3.85 -22.65 -11.76
C ARG A 18 3.04 -21.43 -11.36
N SER A 19 3.50 -20.24 -11.74
CA SER A 19 2.65 -19.06 -11.89
C SER A 19 1.52 -19.41 -12.85
N GLN A 20 0.26 -19.13 -12.48
CA GLN A 20 -0.86 -19.28 -13.39
C GLN A 20 -0.95 -18.05 -14.28
N ASP A 21 -0.37 -18.13 -15.47
CA ASP A 21 -0.70 -17.21 -16.55
C ASP A 21 -2.05 -17.62 -17.15
N TYR A 22 -3.08 -16.82 -16.90
CA TYR A 22 -4.40 -17.05 -17.48
C TYR A 22 -4.44 -16.53 -18.93
N ILE A 23 -4.76 -17.42 -19.87
CA ILE A 23 -5.01 -17.06 -21.28
C ILE A 23 -6.49 -17.28 -21.58
N ILE A 24 -7.20 -16.22 -21.98
CA ILE A 24 -8.59 -16.31 -22.44
C ILE A 24 -8.62 -17.04 -23.78
N LYS A 25 -9.34 -18.18 -23.86
CA LYS A 25 -9.26 -19.11 -25.01
C LYS A 25 -10.43 -19.08 -26.01
N LYS A 26 -11.47 -18.26 -25.86
CA LYS A 26 -12.58 -18.27 -26.85
C LYS A 26 -13.51 -17.05 -26.79
N HIS A 27 -13.85 -16.51 -27.96
CA HIS A 27 -15.09 -15.74 -28.17
C HIS A 27 -16.20 -16.69 -28.65
N VAL A 28 -17.38 -16.65 -28.04
CA VAL A 28 -18.58 -17.32 -28.55
C VAL A 28 -19.67 -16.27 -28.72
N PHE A 29 -19.96 -15.88 -29.96
CA PHE A 29 -21.20 -15.18 -30.30
C PHE A 29 -21.98 -16.07 -31.28
N GLY A 30 -23.11 -16.63 -30.84
CA GLY A 30 -24.09 -17.32 -31.68
C GLY A 30 -25.28 -16.40 -31.96
N SER A 31 -25.75 -16.36 -33.20
CA SER A 31 -26.82 -15.47 -33.66
C SER A 31 -28.20 -16.13 -33.58
N SER A 32 -28.90 -16.02 -32.45
CA SER A 32 -30.37 -16.09 -32.44
C SER A 32 -30.92 -15.44 -31.18
N ALA A 33 -31.77 -14.43 -31.35
CA ALA A 33 -32.50 -13.81 -30.26
C ALA A 33 -33.42 -14.86 -29.59
N GLN A 34 -33.40 -14.92 -28.26
CA GLN A 34 -34.30 -15.79 -27.48
C GLN A 34 -35.24 -14.95 -26.62
N THR A 35 -36.48 -15.41 -26.52
CA THR A 35 -37.47 -14.84 -25.59
C THR A 35 -37.78 -15.89 -24.55
N ALA A 36 -37.67 -15.52 -23.27
CA ALA A 36 -38.07 -16.36 -22.15
C ALA A 36 -39.15 -15.61 -21.34
N SER A 37 -40.24 -16.30 -21.00
CA SER A 37 -41.35 -15.68 -20.26
C SER A 37 -42.00 -16.65 -19.28
N ASN A 38 -42.54 -16.11 -18.19
CA ASN A 38 -43.49 -16.79 -17.30
C ASN A 38 -44.75 -15.91 -17.07
N SER A 39 -45.62 -16.29 -16.13
CA SER A 39 -46.88 -15.58 -15.87
C SER A 39 -46.72 -14.12 -15.42
N ASN A 40 -45.54 -13.74 -14.92
CA ASN A 40 -45.31 -12.43 -14.31
C ASN A 40 -44.30 -11.57 -15.08
N HIS A 41 -43.42 -12.17 -15.91
CA HIS A 41 -42.36 -11.45 -16.61
C HIS A 41 -42.06 -12.01 -18.00
N VAL A 42 -41.68 -11.11 -18.92
CA VAL A 42 -41.20 -11.43 -20.27
C VAL A 42 -39.83 -10.80 -20.46
N PHE A 43 -38.83 -11.63 -20.75
CA PHE A 43 -37.49 -11.17 -21.08
C PHE A 43 -37.24 -11.32 -22.57
N LYS A 44 -36.93 -10.20 -23.22
CA LYS A 44 -36.53 -10.15 -24.63
C LYS A 44 -35.13 -9.56 -24.69
N SER A 45 -34.17 -10.31 -25.24
CA SER A 45 -32.83 -9.80 -25.51
C SER A 45 -32.45 -10.05 -26.96
N THR A 46 -31.91 -9.03 -27.60
CA THR A 46 -31.19 -9.12 -28.88
C THR A 46 -29.70 -9.01 -28.58
N VAL A 47 -28.86 -9.88 -29.13
CA VAL A 47 -27.40 -9.74 -28.98
C VAL A 47 -26.98 -8.43 -29.67
N GLY A 48 -26.40 -7.50 -28.90
CA GLY A 48 -25.91 -6.21 -29.41
C GLY A 48 -26.38 -4.97 -28.65
N GLN A 49 -27.29 -5.10 -27.69
CA GLN A 49 -27.54 -4.06 -26.70
C GLN A 49 -27.13 -4.55 -25.31
N SER A 50 -26.14 -3.88 -24.72
CA SER A 50 -25.83 -4.01 -23.31
C SER A 50 -26.97 -3.37 -22.50
N THR A 51 -27.94 -4.18 -22.09
CA THR A 51 -28.81 -3.80 -20.98
C THR A 51 -28.04 -4.11 -19.69
N ALA A 52 -27.44 -3.09 -19.09
CA ALA A 52 -27.00 -3.16 -17.70
C ALA A 52 -28.26 -3.08 -16.83
N GLY A 53 -28.54 -4.15 -16.09
CA GLY A 53 -29.72 -4.22 -15.25
C GLY A 53 -29.66 -5.41 -14.30
N TYR A 54 -30.53 -5.37 -13.30
CA TYR A 54 -30.78 -6.49 -12.41
C TYR A 54 -32.29 -6.71 -12.31
N ALA A 55 -32.68 -7.96 -12.12
CA ALA A 55 -34.02 -8.33 -11.69
C ALA A 55 -33.91 -8.91 -10.28
N GLU A 56 -34.73 -8.44 -9.35
CA GLU A 56 -34.73 -8.94 -7.98
C GLU A 56 -36.14 -9.29 -7.51
N ASN A 57 -36.21 -10.32 -6.65
CA ASN A 57 -37.33 -10.57 -5.75
C ASN A 57 -36.78 -10.76 -4.33
N GLU A 58 -37.63 -11.19 -3.39
CA GLU A 58 -37.26 -11.36 -1.98
C GLU A 58 -36.13 -12.39 -1.74
N GLU A 59 -35.86 -13.31 -2.68
CA GLU A 59 -34.92 -14.41 -2.49
C GLU A 59 -33.70 -14.36 -3.44
N ILE A 60 -33.83 -13.74 -4.61
CA ILE A 60 -32.80 -13.82 -5.66
C ILE A 60 -32.66 -12.48 -6.38
N LYS A 61 -31.40 -12.08 -6.59
CA LYS A 61 -31.00 -10.96 -7.45
C LYS A 61 -30.18 -11.49 -8.62
N LEU A 62 -30.74 -11.37 -9.83
CA LEU A 62 -30.11 -11.77 -11.08
C LEU A 62 -29.53 -10.55 -11.79
N PHE A 63 -28.31 -10.68 -12.27
CA PHE A 63 -27.59 -9.59 -12.93
C PHE A 63 -27.36 -9.91 -14.42
N SER A 64 -27.52 -8.92 -15.30
CA SER A 64 -27.18 -9.01 -16.72
C SER A 64 -26.26 -7.85 -17.15
N GLY A 65 -25.14 -8.15 -17.81
CA GLY A 65 -24.20 -7.14 -18.31
C GLY A 65 -22.80 -7.67 -18.63
N PHE A 66 -21.95 -6.79 -19.19
CA PHE A 66 -20.50 -7.00 -19.27
C PHE A 66 -19.87 -6.48 -17.98
N TRP A 67 -19.26 -7.35 -17.20
CA TRP A 67 -18.56 -6.98 -15.98
C TRP A 67 -17.10 -6.72 -16.33
N GLU A 68 -16.68 -5.47 -16.21
CA GLU A 68 -15.26 -5.16 -16.21
C GLU A 68 -14.68 -5.68 -14.89
N PHE A 69 -13.84 -6.71 -14.96
CA PHE A 69 -13.06 -7.15 -13.82
C PHE A 69 -11.86 -6.20 -13.69
N GLN A 70 -11.95 -5.24 -12.78
CA GLN A 70 -10.77 -4.52 -12.32
C GLN A 70 -10.06 -5.42 -11.31
N ALA A 71 -8.91 -5.97 -11.68
CA ALA A 71 -8.04 -6.66 -10.74
C ALA A 71 -7.15 -5.60 -10.09
N GLU A 72 -7.41 -5.27 -8.82
CA GLU A 72 -6.51 -4.39 -8.06
C GLU A 72 -5.33 -5.20 -7.53
N THR A 73 -4.11 -4.77 -7.84
CA THR A 73 -2.89 -5.44 -7.41
C THR A 73 -2.56 -5.01 -5.98
N ILE A 74 -2.86 -5.86 -4.99
CA ILE A 74 -2.44 -5.63 -3.61
C ILE A 74 -0.94 -5.96 -3.49
N SER A 75 -0.16 -4.98 -3.05
CA SER A 75 1.26 -5.14 -2.71
C SER A 75 1.43 -5.27 -1.20
N LEU A 76 2.51 -5.91 -0.77
CA LEU A 76 2.91 -6.03 0.63
C LEU A 76 4.23 -5.28 0.84
N HIS A 77 4.30 -4.44 1.86
CA HIS A 77 5.49 -3.71 2.26
C HIS A 77 5.88 -4.12 3.68
N SER A 78 7.08 -4.69 3.82
CA SER A 78 7.65 -5.10 5.11
C SER A 78 8.63 -4.02 5.62
N ILE A 79 8.35 -3.46 6.79
CA ILE A 79 9.15 -2.42 7.46
C ILE A 79 9.77 -3.04 8.71
N ASN A 80 11.11 -3.02 8.78
CA ASN A 80 11.83 -3.52 9.96
C ASN A 80 11.93 -2.43 11.02
N LEU A 81 11.43 -2.72 12.22
CA LEU A 81 11.49 -1.86 13.39
C LEU A 81 12.57 -2.37 14.34
N ILE A 82 13.35 -1.45 14.88
CA ILE A 82 14.31 -1.73 15.97
C ILE A 82 13.68 -1.45 17.32
N ALA A 83 14.20 -2.07 18.39
CA ALA A 83 13.80 -1.70 19.75
C ALA A 83 14.09 -0.21 20.01
N GLY A 84 13.12 0.49 20.59
CA GLY A 84 13.18 1.93 20.81
C GLY A 84 12.43 2.73 19.75
N TRP A 85 12.87 3.97 19.50
CA TRP A 85 12.22 4.88 18.57
C TRP A 85 12.56 4.55 17.12
N ASN A 86 11.51 4.50 16.31
CA ASN A 86 11.54 4.38 14.86
C ASN A 86 10.75 5.55 14.26
N MET A 87 11.12 5.95 13.04
CA MET A 87 10.39 6.95 12.26
C MET A 87 10.06 6.33 10.92
N ILE A 88 8.78 6.05 10.69
CA ILE A 88 8.33 5.19 9.60
C ILE A 88 7.29 5.86 8.71
N SER A 89 7.19 5.35 7.50
CA SER A 89 6.10 5.62 6.56
C SER A 89 5.93 4.46 5.60
N THR A 90 4.90 4.51 4.76
CA THR A 90 4.72 3.53 3.69
C THR A 90 4.45 4.22 2.35
N TYR A 91 4.91 3.60 1.27
CA TYR A 91 4.59 3.99 -0.11
C TYR A 91 3.29 3.34 -0.62
N LEU A 92 2.58 2.61 0.25
CA LEU A 92 1.32 1.97 -0.05
C LEU A 92 0.17 2.75 0.59
N ALA A 93 -0.94 2.91 -0.13
CA ALA A 93 -2.22 3.25 0.45
C ALA A 93 -2.80 1.98 1.10
N PRO A 94 -2.86 1.89 2.44
CA PRO A 94 -3.28 0.67 3.12
C PRO A 94 -4.69 0.24 2.71
N THR A 95 -4.90 -1.07 2.58
CA THR A 95 -6.25 -1.62 2.31
C THR A 95 -7.22 -1.33 3.47
N ASP A 96 -6.70 -1.36 4.70
CA ASP A 96 -7.36 -0.88 5.89
C ASP A 96 -6.46 0.19 6.53
N ALA A 97 -6.96 1.42 6.58
CA ALA A 97 -6.21 2.56 7.10
C ALA A 97 -6.22 2.61 8.63
N SER A 98 -7.06 1.84 9.33
CA SER A 98 -7.12 1.89 10.79
C SER A 98 -5.74 1.59 11.40
N VAL A 99 -5.24 2.49 12.24
CA VAL A 99 -3.95 2.32 12.94
C VAL A 99 -3.95 1.05 13.80
N GLU A 100 -5.08 0.72 14.43
CA GLU A 100 -5.25 -0.53 15.17
C GLU A 100 -5.04 -1.75 14.28
N MET A 101 -5.58 -1.72 13.06
CA MET A 101 -5.45 -2.83 12.11
C MET A 101 -4.06 -2.92 11.50
N ILE A 102 -3.42 -1.78 11.21
CA ILE A 102 -2.03 -1.73 10.71
C ILE A 102 -1.09 -2.36 11.74
N PHE A 103 -1.20 -2.00 13.01
CA PHE A 103 -0.31 -2.50 14.05
C PHE A 103 -0.77 -3.82 14.69
N ALA A 104 -1.92 -4.36 14.33
CA ALA A 104 -2.51 -5.55 14.96
C ALA A 104 -1.54 -6.75 15.03
N GLN A 105 -0.75 -6.97 13.98
CA GLN A 105 0.19 -8.07 13.90
C GLN A 105 1.39 -7.96 14.86
N ILE A 106 1.72 -6.75 15.32
CA ILE A 106 2.86 -6.47 16.20
C ILE A 106 2.41 -5.70 17.45
N VAL A 107 1.12 -5.76 17.80
CA VAL A 107 0.52 -4.92 18.84
C VAL A 107 1.20 -5.11 20.21
N ASP A 108 1.63 -6.34 20.51
CA ASP A 108 2.34 -6.68 21.74
C ASP A 108 3.75 -6.05 21.81
N ASP A 109 4.31 -5.66 20.67
CA ASP A 109 5.62 -5.01 20.57
C ASP A 109 5.51 -3.48 20.61
N ILE A 110 4.33 -2.93 20.32
CA ILE A 110 4.08 -1.49 20.27
C ILE A 110 3.84 -0.93 21.68
N VAL A 111 4.61 0.08 22.05
CA VAL A 111 4.34 0.86 23.27
C VAL A 111 3.52 2.10 22.92
N ILE A 112 4.00 2.91 21.98
CA ILE A 112 3.33 4.15 21.58
C ILE A 112 3.65 4.53 20.14
N VAL A 113 2.64 4.99 19.42
CA VAL A 113 2.75 5.60 18.09
C VAL A 113 2.31 7.06 18.16
N LYS A 114 2.96 7.94 17.40
CA LYS A 114 2.64 9.37 17.32
C LYS A 114 2.60 9.86 15.88
N ASN A 115 1.63 10.71 15.57
CA ASN A 115 1.55 11.43 14.30
C ASN A 115 2.11 12.86 14.39
N ASN A 116 1.97 13.65 13.32
CA ASN A 116 2.55 15.00 13.24
C ASN A 116 1.97 16.00 14.24
N ILE A 117 0.70 15.86 14.61
CA ILE A 117 0.02 16.78 15.53
C ILE A 117 0.04 16.29 16.99
N GLY A 118 0.76 15.19 17.25
CA GLY A 118 0.96 14.66 18.60
C GLY A 118 -0.21 13.80 19.11
N GLN A 119 -1.15 13.41 18.24
CA GLN A 119 -2.10 12.35 18.58
C GLN A 119 -1.35 11.03 18.73
N ILE A 120 -1.86 10.17 19.61
CA ILE A 120 -1.17 8.96 20.01
C ILE A 120 -2.03 7.73 19.80
N TYR A 121 -1.37 6.62 19.53
CA TYR A 121 -1.93 5.29 19.69
C TYR A 121 -1.11 4.56 20.76
N TYR A 122 -1.78 4.15 21.84
CA TYR A 122 -1.18 3.47 22.98
C TYR A 122 -2.02 2.21 23.30
N PRO A 123 -1.68 1.05 22.71
CA PRO A 123 -2.48 -0.17 22.81
C PRO A 123 -2.73 -0.64 24.25
N GLU A 124 -1.72 -0.61 25.12
CA GLU A 124 -1.81 -1.06 26.51
C GLU A 124 -2.91 -0.35 27.31
N PHE A 125 -3.15 0.94 26.99
CA PHE A 125 -4.18 1.75 27.63
C PHE A 125 -5.46 1.86 26.79
N GLY A 126 -5.53 1.19 25.63
CA GLY A 126 -6.66 1.27 24.71
C GLY A 126 -6.91 2.69 24.16
N ILE A 127 -5.86 3.50 24.04
CA ILE A 127 -5.95 4.87 23.52
C ILE A 127 -5.64 4.86 22.02
N ASN A 128 -6.55 5.41 21.22
CA ASN A 128 -6.34 5.63 19.79
C ASN A 128 -6.90 7.00 19.40
N ASP A 129 -6.07 8.04 19.52
CA ASP A 129 -6.42 9.40 19.11
C ASP A 129 -6.08 9.68 17.64
N ILE A 130 -5.29 8.81 17.01
CA ILE A 130 -4.89 8.94 15.59
C ILE A 130 -6.04 8.52 14.68
N GLY A 131 -6.69 7.39 14.99
CA GLY A 131 -7.73 6.80 14.17
C GLY A 131 -7.14 6.11 12.94
N ASP A 132 -7.18 6.80 11.80
CA ASP A 132 -6.74 6.27 10.51
C ASP A 132 -5.34 6.78 10.14
N TRP A 133 -4.57 5.91 9.51
CA TRP A 133 -3.28 6.19 8.92
C TRP A 133 -3.45 7.08 7.68
N SER A 134 -2.94 8.30 7.78
CA SER A 134 -2.75 9.20 6.66
C SER A 134 -1.47 8.87 5.88
N ILE A 135 -1.59 8.81 4.55
CA ILE A 135 -0.47 8.65 3.61
C ILE A 135 0.33 9.95 3.41
N TYR A 136 -0.12 11.07 4.00
CA TYR A 136 0.50 12.39 3.85
C TYR A 136 1.43 12.74 5.03
N GLU A 137 1.58 11.86 6.01
CA GLU A 137 2.47 12.03 7.16
C GLU A 137 3.30 10.78 7.45
N GLY A 138 4.41 10.97 8.17
CA GLY A 138 5.15 9.88 8.80
C GLY A 138 4.82 9.76 10.28
N TYR A 139 5.22 8.63 10.87
CA TYR A 139 4.87 8.27 12.25
C TYR A 139 6.12 7.97 13.07
N GLN A 140 6.10 8.37 14.34
CA GLN A 140 7.07 7.90 15.31
C GLN A 140 6.50 6.69 16.03
N VAL A 141 7.25 5.59 16.04
CA VAL A 141 6.82 4.33 16.66
C VAL A 141 7.87 3.92 17.68
N TYR A 142 7.46 3.75 18.93
CA TYR A 142 8.30 3.16 19.95
C TYR A 142 7.92 1.70 20.16
N THR A 143 8.89 0.80 19.99
CA THR A 143 8.72 -0.64 20.25
C THR A 143 9.59 -1.12 21.41
N ASN A 144 9.12 -2.15 22.13
CA ASN A 144 9.87 -2.77 23.22
C ASN A 144 10.98 -3.72 22.70
N GLN A 145 10.78 -4.30 21.51
CA GLN A 145 11.70 -5.19 20.83
C GLN A 145 11.71 -4.95 19.31
N SER A 146 12.69 -5.53 18.61
CA SER A 146 12.72 -5.48 17.15
C SER A 146 11.57 -6.31 16.58
N SER A 147 10.87 -5.77 15.58
CA SER A 147 9.72 -6.43 14.96
C SER A 147 9.63 -6.06 13.48
N THR A 148 8.84 -6.80 12.71
CA THR A 148 8.59 -6.48 11.29
C THR A 148 7.12 -6.15 11.12
N LEU A 149 6.85 -4.91 10.70
CA LEU A 149 5.52 -4.45 10.35
C LEU A 149 5.25 -4.75 8.87
N GLU A 150 4.14 -5.40 8.55
CA GLU A 150 3.71 -5.68 7.19
C GLU A 150 2.44 -4.89 6.90
N ILE A 151 2.48 -4.10 5.84
CA ILE A 151 1.35 -3.28 5.39
C ILE A 151 0.99 -3.72 3.98
N SER A 152 -0.27 -4.11 3.79
CA SER A 152 -0.83 -4.43 2.48
C SER A 152 -1.61 -3.25 1.90
N GLY A 153 -1.44 -2.96 0.62
CA GLY A 153 -2.11 -1.82 0.00
C GLY A 153 -1.83 -1.64 -1.49
N GLN A 154 -2.39 -0.57 -2.05
CA GLN A 154 -2.12 -0.14 -3.43
C GLN A 154 -0.87 0.74 -3.46
N VAL A 155 -0.05 0.62 -4.50
CA VAL A 155 1.14 1.47 -4.66
C VAL A 155 0.70 2.89 -4.96
N ILE A 156 1.23 3.86 -4.20
CA ILE A 156 0.98 5.28 -4.40
C ILE A 156 1.84 5.78 -5.56
N SER A 157 1.24 6.58 -6.45
CA SER A 157 1.98 7.37 -7.45
C SER A 157 2.53 8.64 -6.79
N PRO A 158 3.85 8.75 -6.55
CA PRO A 158 4.40 9.85 -5.73
C PRO A 158 4.21 11.23 -6.38
N GLN A 159 4.35 11.28 -7.71
CA GLN A 159 4.12 12.47 -8.53
C GLN A 159 2.68 13.01 -8.49
N ASP A 160 1.71 12.14 -8.23
CA ASP A 160 0.28 12.48 -8.18
C ASP A 160 -0.20 12.71 -6.73
N THR A 161 0.71 12.67 -5.76
CA THR A 161 0.43 12.78 -4.32
C THR A 161 1.21 13.94 -3.70
N PRO A 162 0.84 15.19 -4.01
CA PRO A 162 1.45 16.36 -3.37
C PRO A 162 1.14 16.38 -1.86
N ILE A 163 2.15 16.67 -1.05
CA ILE A 163 2.02 16.76 0.42
C ILE A 163 2.16 18.22 0.82
N ASP A 164 1.06 18.84 1.25
CA ASP A 164 1.06 20.22 1.72
C ASP A 164 1.61 20.32 3.15
N LEU A 165 2.63 21.16 3.33
CA LEU A 165 3.35 21.32 4.58
C LEU A 165 3.23 22.75 5.12
N GLY A 166 2.96 22.82 6.43
CA GLY A 166 2.94 24.07 7.18
C GLY A 166 4.33 24.57 7.57
N ILE A 167 4.36 25.73 8.21
CA ILE A 167 5.58 26.27 8.84
C ILE A 167 5.87 25.47 10.11
N GLY A 168 7.14 25.16 10.35
CA GLY A 168 7.60 24.45 11.53
C GLY A 168 7.99 23.00 11.25
N TRP A 169 7.92 22.17 12.28
CA TRP A 169 8.28 20.75 12.20
C TRP A 169 7.14 19.92 11.63
N SER A 170 7.48 18.98 10.76
CA SER A 170 6.57 17.93 10.28
C SER A 170 7.37 16.66 10.02
N ILE A 171 6.73 15.49 10.14
CA ILE A 171 7.28 14.21 9.71
C ILE A 171 6.64 13.88 8.37
N VAL A 172 7.45 13.81 7.33
CA VAL A 172 7.00 13.50 5.98
C VAL A 172 7.22 12.03 5.66
N PRO A 173 6.30 11.41 4.90
CA PRO A 173 6.44 10.05 4.44
C PRO A 173 7.32 9.99 3.20
N PHE A 174 8.18 8.97 3.06
CA PHE A 174 8.83 8.70 1.78
C PHE A 174 7.95 7.76 0.94
N LEU A 175 7.40 8.29 -0.16
CA LEU A 175 6.39 7.61 -0.97
C LEU A 175 6.96 6.76 -2.13
N ARG A 176 8.28 6.70 -2.31
CA ARG A 176 8.88 5.84 -3.35
C ARG A 176 9.14 4.44 -2.83
N SER A 177 9.01 3.45 -3.72
CA SER A 177 9.33 2.04 -3.45
C SER A 177 10.82 1.71 -3.58
N GLY A 178 11.64 2.66 -4.01
CA GLY A 178 13.09 2.51 -4.13
C GLY A 178 13.84 3.72 -3.56
N PRO A 179 15.11 3.54 -3.17
CA PRO A 179 15.91 4.61 -2.59
C PRO A 179 16.11 5.79 -3.56
N MET A 180 16.20 7.00 -3.01
CA MET A 180 16.42 8.23 -3.78
C MET A 180 17.28 9.21 -2.98
N ASN A 181 18.19 9.93 -3.65
CA ASN A 181 18.98 10.95 -2.98
C ASN A 181 18.06 12.03 -2.40
N ILE A 182 18.26 12.42 -1.14
CA ILE A 182 17.42 13.42 -0.46
C ILE A 182 17.43 14.79 -1.16
N GLU A 183 18.52 15.16 -1.82
CA GLU A 183 18.62 16.39 -2.62
C GLU A 183 17.58 16.39 -3.76
N GLN A 184 17.39 15.24 -4.40
CA GLN A 184 16.38 15.08 -5.46
C GLN A 184 14.97 14.92 -4.87
N ALA A 185 14.85 14.16 -3.78
CA ALA A 185 13.55 13.87 -3.19
C ALA A 185 12.89 15.12 -2.57
N MET A 186 13.70 16.06 -2.06
CA MET A 186 13.23 17.31 -1.44
C MET A 186 13.34 18.52 -2.39
N GLU A 187 13.62 18.31 -3.68
CA GLU A 187 13.90 19.37 -4.66
C GLU A 187 12.80 20.44 -4.66
N THR A 188 11.53 20.03 -4.65
CA THR A 188 10.38 20.94 -4.61
C THR A 188 10.39 21.89 -3.41
N LEU A 189 10.85 21.44 -2.24
CA LEU A 189 10.94 22.29 -1.04
C LEU A 189 12.22 23.12 -1.00
N THR A 190 13.31 22.63 -1.60
CA THR A 190 14.59 23.36 -1.64
C THR A 190 14.61 24.44 -2.70
N ASP A 191 14.03 24.19 -3.88
CA ASP A 191 13.90 25.18 -4.96
C ASP A 191 12.97 26.31 -4.54
N ASP A 192 11.94 25.99 -3.77
CA ASP A 192 11.12 27.00 -3.14
C ASP A 192 11.86 27.71 -1.99
N GLU A 193 13.05 27.32 -1.54
CA GLU A 193 13.67 27.89 -0.32
C GLU A 193 12.79 27.72 0.94
N ALA A 194 11.93 26.69 0.99
CA ALA A 194 11.06 26.41 2.12
C ALA A 194 11.75 25.54 3.19
N LEU A 195 12.53 24.56 2.77
CA LEU A 195 13.21 23.60 3.64
C LEU A 195 14.47 24.21 4.29
N VAL A 196 14.54 24.14 5.62
CA VAL A 196 15.77 24.48 6.36
C VAL A 196 16.61 23.25 6.62
N ILE A 197 16.01 22.21 7.20
CA ILE A 197 16.71 21.00 7.62
C ILE A 197 15.77 19.80 7.56
N ALA A 198 16.30 18.66 7.12
CA ALA A 198 15.66 17.35 7.26
C ALA A 198 16.51 16.43 8.15
N LYS A 199 15.88 15.49 8.85
CA LYS A 199 16.52 14.52 9.75
C LYS A 199 15.91 13.14 9.60
N ASP A 200 16.76 12.11 9.62
CA ASP A 200 16.32 10.72 9.70
C ASP A 200 16.17 10.23 11.17
N ASN A 201 15.82 8.96 11.35
CA ASN A 201 15.66 8.35 12.68
C ASN A 201 16.99 8.24 13.46
N LEU A 202 18.13 8.21 12.77
CA LEU A 202 19.47 8.10 13.38
C LEU A 202 20.06 9.45 13.74
N GLY A 203 19.38 10.55 13.39
CA GLY A 203 19.84 11.91 13.63
C GLY A 203 20.80 12.43 12.56
N GLN A 204 20.97 11.71 11.44
CA GLN A 204 21.67 12.22 10.27
C GLN A 204 20.84 13.35 9.66
N ILE A 205 21.50 14.35 9.10
CA ILE A 205 20.85 15.58 8.67
C ILE A 205 21.09 15.86 7.19
N TYR A 206 20.10 16.54 6.59
CA TYR A 206 20.26 17.24 5.33
C TYR A 206 20.00 18.73 5.59
N PHE A 207 21.00 19.56 5.33
CA PHE A 207 20.94 21.01 5.53
C PHE A 207 21.42 21.71 4.25
N PRO A 208 20.50 22.02 3.31
CA PRO A 208 20.82 22.56 1.99
C PRO A 208 21.67 23.82 2.03
N ALA A 209 21.34 24.77 2.92
CA ALA A 209 22.03 26.06 3.03
C ALA A 209 23.53 25.94 3.39
N PHE A 210 23.94 24.81 4.00
CA PHE A 210 25.31 24.53 4.35
C PHE A 210 25.93 23.43 3.47
N GLY A 211 25.21 22.90 2.48
CA GLY A 211 25.66 21.80 1.62
C GLY A 211 25.91 20.50 2.40
N ILE A 212 25.21 20.29 3.51
CA ILE A 212 25.35 19.08 4.34
C ILE A 212 24.31 18.06 3.89
N ASN A 213 24.77 16.85 3.55
CA ASN A 213 23.91 15.72 3.22
C ASN A 213 24.49 14.43 3.84
N ASP A 214 24.23 14.24 5.13
CA ASP A 214 24.65 13.04 5.86
C ASP A 214 23.64 11.89 5.70
N ILE A 215 22.40 12.19 5.27
CA ILE A 215 21.35 11.18 5.03
C ILE A 215 21.66 10.39 3.75
N GLY A 216 22.14 11.05 2.71
CA GLY A 216 22.38 10.44 1.40
C GLY A 216 21.07 10.09 0.70
N ASN A 217 20.65 8.82 0.80
CA ASN A 217 19.41 8.34 0.19
C ASN A 217 18.29 8.24 1.23
N MET A 218 17.13 8.79 0.89
CA MET A 218 15.87 8.41 1.52
C MET A 218 15.52 6.97 1.15
N LEU A 219 15.10 6.18 2.13
CA LEU A 219 14.80 4.76 2.03
C LEU A 219 13.30 4.48 2.22
N PRO A 220 12.70 3.54 1.45
CA PRO A 220 11.34 3.06 1.68
C PRO A 220 11.15 2.54 3.10
N GLY A 221 9.99 2.80 3.69
CA GLY A 221 9.68 2.40 5.07
C GLY A 221 10.05 3.44 6.12
N GLN A 222 10.75 4.52 5.76
CA GLN A 222 11.20 5.56 6.69
C GLN A 222 10.42 6.86 6.51
N GLY A 223 10.08 7.49 7.65
CA GLY A 223 9.67 8.89 7.70
C GLY A 223 10.88 9.81 7.95
N TYR A 224 10.72 11.11 7.66
CA TYR A 224 11.77 12.11 7.84
C TYR A 224 11.21 13.35 8.51
N GLN A 225 11.90 13.85 9.54
CA GLN A 225 11.55 15.12 10.16
C GLN A 225 12.07 16.27 9.32
N VAL A 226 11.20 17.18 8.91
CA VAL A 226 11.55 18.38 8.16
C VAL A 226 11.15 19.62 8.95
N TYR A 227 11.94 20.69 8.81
CA TYR A 227 11.60 22.01 9.33
C TYR A 227 11.50 23.01 8.20
N LEU A 228 10.32 23.64 8.07
CA LEU A 228 10.02 24.63 7.05
C LEU A 228 9.89 26.03 7.67
N ILE A 229 10.34 27.05 6.93
CA ILE A 229 10.20 28.48 7.29
C ILE A 229 9.05 29.19 6.56
N LYS A 230 8.49 28.54 5.54
CA LYS A 230 7.28 28.94 4.83
C LYS A 230 6.49 27.70 4.44
N THR A 231 5.21 27.86 4.16
CA THR A 231 4.41 26.76 3.61
C THR A 231 5.00 26.30 2.27
N GLY A 232 4.96 25.00 2.02
CA GLY A 232 5.46 24.41 0.78
C GLY A 232 4.74 23.11 0.47
N THR A 233 4.81 22.67 -0.78
CA THR A 233 4.21 21.41 -1.22
C THR A 233 5.33 20.47 -1.65
N LEU A 234 5.45 19.35 -0.95
CA LEU A 234 6.43 18.31 -1.29
C LEU A 234 5.82 17.35 -2.31
N THR A 235 6.46 17.27 -3.47
CA THR A 235 6.14 16.28 -4.50
C THR A 235 7.40 15.53 -4.88
N TYR A 236 7.33 14.21 -4.86
CA TYR A 236 8.42 13.32 -5.26
C TYR A 236 8.37 13.02 -6.76
N PRO A 237 9.52 12.92 -7.45
CA PRO A 237 9.58 12.59 -8.88
C PRO A 237 9.43 11.09 -9.18
#